data_AF-A0A521Q4S3-F1
#
_entry.id   AF-A0A521Q4S3-F1
#
_cell.length_a   1.000
_cell.length_b   1.000
_cell.length_c   1.000
_cell.angle_alpha   90.00
_cell.angle_beta   90.00
_cell.angle_gamma   90.00
#
_symmetry.space_group_name_H-M   'P 1'
#
loop_
_entity.id
_entity.type
_entity.pdbx_description
1 polymer ?
#
loop_
_entity_poly.entity_id
_entity_poly.type
_entity_poly.pdbx_seq_one_letter_code
_entity_poly.pdbx_strand_id
1 'polypeptide(L)'
;MKLFRPAPLLLKNIASTALLLIAATALYQLAVRHSAQWDVTQTRLNSLAPGSVDVLKLLQGEVKITVYVAEQDAKQGDMRRLIREFIAIYQRYKNDIVLGFVDPAKEPEAMRKAEIQHNGEMVVEYGGRAAHLTSLNEQTLSSALLGLAHSKDELLMYLDGHGERKLDGMANHDLGEFGKKLQQNGYRIGSLNLTIAPEVPDNVGLLLTQPQTALLPGEVDKVLRHIDNGGNLLWLIDAEPLRGLEPVAEKLGLLLTPGMVIDPAAREMNVPANWTLSAGYPPHPVTHNFNLITVFPYARALGSEENSAWQRHTLVEGAPHGWVSRNAFKPTNKPHFDKNHDIPGPVSLAVALQRTVNDKEQRIIVAGGASFLANAYSGNAGNIDLGINMVNWLSNEEALITIQPRANRDDTLTFSSRALTVISVGLVIVLPLLLLLAGGIQWWRRRSQA
;
A
#
# COMPACT_ATOMS: atom_id res chain seq x y z
N MET A 1 -47.22 71.77 -30.04
CA MET A 1 -45.79 71.91 -29.67
C MET A 1 -45.57 71.31 -28.28
N LYS A 2 -44.88 70.15 -28.22
CA LYS A 2 -43.94 69.66 -27.18
C LYS A 2 -44.05 68.13 -27.05
N LEU A 3 -43.03 67.45 -27.57
CA LEU A 3 -42.77 66.03 -27.45
C LEU A 3 -42.41 65.64 -26.01
N PHE A 4 -43.01 64.57 -25.50
CA PHE A 4 -42.65 63.89 -24.26
C PHE A 4 -41.46 62.96 -24.49
N ARG A 5 -40.38 63.07 -23.68
CA ARG A 5 -39.25 62.12 -23.64
C ARG A 5 -39.29 61.31 -22.33
N PRO A 6 -39.41 59.98 -22.34
CA PRO A 6 -39.14 59.13 -21.19
C PRO A 6 -37.74 58.46 -21.36
N ALA A 7 -36.66 59.22 -21.24
CA ALA A 7 -35.29 58.70 -21.40
C ALA A 7 -34.61 58.07 -20.16
N PRO A 8 -34.94 58.39 -18.89
CA PRO A 8 -34.08 57.98 -17.76
C PRO A 8 -34.25 56.52 -17.31
N LEU A 9 -35.43 55.91 -17.50
CA LEU A 9 -35.70 54.52 -17.09
C LEU A 9 -35.08 53.50 -18.05
N LEU A 10 -35.13 53.76 -19.36
CA LEU A 10 -34.51 52.90 -20.38
C LEU A 10 -32.99 52.86 -20.23
N LEU A 11 -32.34 54.00 -20.01
CA LEU A 11 -30.89 54.06 -19.80
C LEU A 11 -30.46 53.29 -18.56
N LYS A 12 -31.23 53.39 -17.47
CA LYS A 12 -30.96 52.68 -16.21
C LYS A 12 -31.12 51.17 -16.39
N ASN A 13 -32.15 50.74 -17.12
CA ASN A 13 -32.38 49.32 -17.43
C ASN A 13 -31.28 48.74 -18.34
N ILE A 14 -30.84 49.49 -19.35
CA ILE A 14 -29.73 49.11 -20.24
C ILE A 14 -28.41 49.00 -19.46
N ALA A 15 -28.15 49.95 -18.55
CA ALA A 15 -26.96 49.90 -17.70
C ALA A 15 -26.99 48.70 -16.75
N SER A 16 -28.14 48.39 -16.14
CA SER A 16 -28.27 47.22 -15.26
C SER A 16 -28.15 45.89 -16.00
N THR A 17 -28.70 45.78 -17.22
CA THR A 17 -28.57 44.55 -18.02
C THR A 17 -27.15 44.36 -18.52
N ALA A 18 -26.47 45.44 -18.94
CA ALA A 18 -25.06 45.39 -19.31
C ALA A 18 -24.18 44.96 -18.12
N LEU A 19 -24.43 45.50 -16.91
CA LEU A 19 -23.71 45.11 -15.70
C LEU A 19 -23.92 43.63 -15.35
N LEU A 20 -25.16 43.13 -15.48
CA LEU A 20 -25.49 41.71 -15.28
C LEU A 20 -24.76 40.81 -16.29
N LEU A 21 -24.72 41.20 -17.56
CA LEU A 21 -24.00 40.45 -18.61
C LEU A 21 -22.49 40.43 -18.36
N ILE A 22 -21.91 41.56 -17.95
CA ILE A 22 -20.49 41.64 -17.57
C ILE A 22 -20.21 40.75 -16.35
N ALA A 23 -21.05 40.81 -15.32
CA ALA A 23 -20.92 39.96 -14.13
C ALA A 23 -21.05 38.47 -14.47
N ALA A 24 -22.03 38.10 -15.31
CA ALA A 24 -22.22 36.73 -15.75
C ALA A 24 -21.04 36.21 -16.59
N THR A 25 -20.47 37.06 -17.45
CA THR A 25 -19.31 36.72 -18.28
C THR A 25 -18.04 36.59 -17.42
N ALA A 26 -17.86 37.46 -16.43
CA ALA A 26 -16.77 37.39 -15.46
C ALA A 26 -16.88 36.14 -14.59
N LEU A 27 -18.09 35.82 -14.10
CA LEU A 27 -18.35 34.58 -13.35
C LEU A 27 -18.11 33.34 -14.21
N TYR A 28 -18.51 33.35 -15.48
CA TYR A 28 -18.23 32.26 -16.41
C TYR A 28 -16.73 32.09 -16.65
N GLN A 29 -15.99 33.18 -16.90
CA GLN A 29 -14.53 33.15 -17.04
C GLN A 29 -13.84 32.64 -15.78
N LEU A 30 -14.29 33.08 -14.60
CA LEU A 30 -13.76 32.63 -13.32
C LEU A 30 -14.04 31.13 -13.12
N ALA A 31 -15.26 30.67 -13.42
CA ALA A 31 -15.65 29.27 -13.30
C ALA A 31 -14.88 28.37 -14.28
N VAL A 32 -14.60 28.85 -15.50
CA VAL A 32 -13.83 28.12 -16.51
C VAL A 32 -12.34 28.07 -16.16
N ARG A 33 -11.78 29.13 -15.58
CA ARG A 33 -10.35 29.19 -15.20
C ARG A 33 -10.04 28.56 -13.84
N HIS A 34 -11.00 28.56 -12.92
CA HIS A 34 -10.85 28.04 -11.57
C HIS A 34 -11.94 27.00 -11.30
N SER A 35 -11.72 25.78 -11.77
CA SER A 35 -12.55 24.64 -11.39
C SER A 35 -12.23 24.22 -9.95
N ALA A 36 -12.97 24.78 -8.99
CA ALA A 36 -12.96 24.26 -7.62
C ALA A 36 -13.88 23.03 -7.56
N GLN A 37 -13.33 21.89 -7.16
CA GLN A 37 -14.10 20.67 -6.95
C GLN A 37 -13.83 20.17 -5.53
N TRP A 38 -14.89 19.86 -4.81
CA TRP A 38 -14.82 19.29 -3.47
C TRP A 38 -15.31 17.87 -3.50
N ASP A 39 -14.49 16.96 -3.00
CA ASP A 39 -14.88 15.58 -2.80
C ASP A 39 -15.63 15.45 -1.48
N VAL A 40 -16.96 15.38 -1.57
CA VAL A 40 -17.87 15.23 -0.43
C VAL A 40 -18.09 13.74 -0.08
N THR A 41 -17.45 12.82 -0.80
CA THR A 41 -17.61 11.38 -0.51
C THR A 41 -16.94 11.03 0.81
N GLN A 42 -17.59 10.17 1.60
CA GLN A 42 -17.12 9.76 2.93
C GLN A 42 -15.71 9.12 2.88
N THR A 43 -15.40 8.44 1.77
CA THR A 43 -14.15 7.72 1.53
C THR A 43 -13.20 8.46 0.59
N ARG A 44 -13.53 9.69 0.16
CA ARG A 44 -12.72 10.50 -0.76
C ARG A 44 -12.40 9.76 -2.08
N LEU A 45 -13.39 9.13 -2.70
CA LEU A 45 -13.25 8.30 -3.91
C LEU A 45 -12.86 9.10 -5.17
N ASN A 46 -13.07 10.41 -5.16
CA ASN A 46 -12.79 11.29 -6.30
C ASN A 46 -11.56 12.17 -6.06
N SER A 47 -10.74 11.84 -5.05
CA SER A 47 -9.53 12.57 -4.69
C SER A 47 -8.41 11.62 -4.26
N LEU A 48 -7.21 11.91 -4.74
CA LEU A 48 -6.03 11.09 -4.46
C LEU A 48 -5.67 11.07 -2.97
N ALA A 49 -5.01 10.00 -2.55
CA ALA A 49 -4.33 9.92 -1.27
C ALA A 49 -3.22 10.96 -1.16
N PRO A 50 -2.97 11.50 0.06
CA PRO A 50 -1.86 12.44 0.28
C PRO A 50 -0.53 11.90 -0.27
N GLY A 51 -0.24 10.60 -0.06
CA GLY A 51 0.95 9.94 -0.61
C GLY A 51 1.04 10.04 -2.13
N SER A 52 -0.04 9.70 -2.84
CA SER A 52 -0.12 9.81 -4.32
C SER A 52 0.06 11.26 -4.80
N VAL A 53 -0.46 12.24 -4.07
CA VAL A 53 -0.26 13.67 -4.38
C VAL A 53 1.20 14.06 -4.19
N ASP A 54 1.86 13.56 -3.16
CA ASP A 54 3.29 13.83 -2.92
C ASP A 54 4.18 13.18 -3.99
N VAL A 55 3.83 11.99 -4.49
CA VAL A 55 4.49 11.40 -5.67
C VAL A 55 4.43 12.33 -6.87
N LEU A 56 3.26 12.88 -7.17
CA LEU A 56 3.08 13.76 -8.32
C LEU A 56 3.92 15.03 -8.24
N LYS A 57 4.23 15.52 -7.03
CA LYS A 57 5.12 16.68 -6.84
C LYS A 57 6.58 16.37 -7.15
N LEU A 58 7.00 15.10 -7.07
CA LEU A 58 8.37 14.67 -7.39
C LEU A 58 8.61 14.62 -8.90
N LEU A 59 7.56 14.47 -9.70
CA LEU A 59 7.62 14.39 -11.15
C LEU A 59 7.67 15.79 -11.77
N GLN A 60 8.86 16.26 -12.15
CA GLN A 60 9.06 17.60 -12.72
C GLN A 60 8.87 17.66 -14.25
N GLY A 61 8.74 16.51 -14.92
CA GLY A 61 8.54 16.41 -16.37
C GLY A 61 7.19 15.81 -16.78
N GLU A 62 6.98 15.76 -18.09
CA GLU A 62 5.81 15.14 -18.72
C GLU A 62 5.76 13.64 -18.42
N VAL A 63 4.57 13.15 -18.04
CA VAL A 63 4.28 11.73 -17.85
C VAL A 63 3.36 11.29 -18.98
N LYS A 64 3.78 10.29 -19.75
CA LYS A 64 3.00 9.78 -20.87
C LYS A 64 2.41 8.41 -20.52
N ILE A 65 1.10 8.31 -20.53
CA ILE A 65 0.35 7.09 -20.22
C ILE A 65 -0.30 6.60 -21.51
N THR A 66 0.12 5.42 -21.98
CA THR A 66 -0.44 4.79 -23.18
C THR A 66 -1.20 3.54 -22.80
N VAL A 67 -2.47 3.47 -23.18
CA VAL A 67 -3.37 2.38 -22.82
C VAL A 67 -3.71 1.57 -24.06
N TYR A 68 -3.43 0.27 -24.00
CA TYR A 68 -3.67 -0.66 -25.10
C TYR A 68 -5.01 -1.36 -24.90
N VAL A 69 -6.06 -0.78 -25.47
CA VAL A 69 -7.44 -1.28 -25.33
C VAL A 69 -8.25 -1.07 -26.60
N ALA A 70 -8.99 -2.11 -27.01
CA ALA A 70 -9.89 -2.05 -28.16
C ALA A 70 -10.96 -0.96 -28.02
N GLU A 71 -11.42 -0.37 -29.14
CA GLU A 71 -12.47 0.65 -29.14
C GLU A 71 -13.83 0.16 -28.62
N GLN A 72 -14.13 -1.12 -28.81
CA GLN A 72 -15.37 -1.74 -28.35
C GLN A 72 -15.06 -3.12 -27.78
N ASP A 73 -14.98 -3.21 -26.47
CA ASP A 73 -14.89 -4.51 -25.81
C ASP A 73 -16.31 -5.05 -25.58
N ALA A 74 -16.72 -6.03 -26.40
CA ALA A 74 -18.08 -6.57 -26.45
C ALA A 74 -18.54 -7.23 -25.12
N LYS A 75 -17.66 -7.37 -24.13
CA LYS A 75 -17.93 -8.02 -22.84
C LYS A 75 -17.88 -7.09 -21.61
N GLN A 76 -17.22 -5.92 -21.67
CA GLN A 76 -16.91 -5.12 -20.47
C GLN A 76 -17.31 -3.63 -20.55
N GLY A 77 -17.91 -3.16 -21.65
CA GLY A 77 -18.35 -1.77 -21.80
C GLY A 77 -17.21 -0.81 -22.18
N ASP A 78 -17.42 0.49 -21.97
CA ASP A 78 -16.48 1.56 -22.38
C ASP A 78 -15.31 1.71 -21.40
N MET A 79 -14.37 0.76 -21.45
CA MET A 79 -13.15 0.75 -20.63
C MET A 79 -12.31 2.03 -20.82
N ARG A 80 -12.32 2.60 -22.05
CA ARG A 80 -11.64 3.86 -22.34
C ARG A 80 -12.19 5.01 -21.51
N ARG A 81 -13.52 5.05 -21.31
CA ARG A 81 -14.15 6.04 -20.43
C ARG A 81 -13.71 5.87 -18.97
N LEU A 82 -13.73 4.65 -18.43
CA LEU A 82 -13.30 4.39 -17.04
C LEU A 82 -11.86 4.84 -16.80
N ILE A 83 -10.96 4.52 -17.74
CA ILE A 83 -9.55 4.91 -17.64
C ILE A 83 -9.39 6.42 -17.76
N ARG A 84 -10.14 7.07 -18.67
CA ARG A 84 -10.12 8.52 -18.80
C ARG A 84 -10.60 9.21 -17.52
N GLU A 85 -11.67 8.73 -16.90
CA GLU A 85 -12.19 9.25 -15.63
C GLU A 85 -11.18 9.06 -14.49
N PHE A 86 -10.52 7.91 -14.42
CA PHE A 86 -9.49 7.61 -13.43
C PHE A 86 -8.26 8.51 -13.58
N ILE A 87 -7.69 8.62 -14.79
CA ILE A 87 -6.52 9.45 -15.07
C ILE A 87 -6.85 10.94 -14.95
N ALA A 88 -8.09 11.36 -15.22
CA ALA A 88 -8.52 12.74 -15.00
C ALA A 88 -8.36 13.18 -13.53
N ILE A 89 -8.45 12.26 -12.56
CA ILE A 89 -8.18 12.57 -11.15
C ILE A 89 -6.72 12.97 -10.97
N TYR A 90 -5.77 12.25 -11.59
CA TYR A 90 -4.34 12.58 -11.55
C TYR A 90 -4.02 13.88 -12.29
N GLN A 91 -4.64 14.09 -13.46
CA GLN A 91 -4.48 15.31 -14.26
C GLN A 91 -4.87 16.59 -13.51
N ARG A 92 -5.78 16.51 -12.52
CA ARG A 92 -6.14 17.66 -11.66
C ARG A 92 -4.98 18.13 -10.79
N TYR A 93 -4.08 17.24 -10.38
CA TYR A 93 -2.92 17.56 -9.54
C TYR A 93 -1.69 17.86 -10.40
N LYS A 94 -1.59 17.24 -11.58
CA LYS A 94 -0.47 17.38 -12.50
C LYS A 94 -0.98 17.45 -13.95
N ASN A 95 -1.00 18.66 -14.51
CA ASN A 95 -1.60 18.94 -15.83
C ASN A 95 -0.80 18.38 -17.02
N ASP A 96 0.47 18.03 -16.82
CA ASP A 96 1.40 17.48 -17.81
C ASP A 96 1.43 15.94 -17.82
N ILE A 97 0.28 15.31 -17.51
CA ILE A 97 0.04 13.89 -17.76
C ILE A 97 -0.72 13.74 -19.08
N VAL A 98 -0.09 13.10 -20.07
CA VAL A 98 -0.66 12.87 -21.40
C VAL A 98 -1.20 11.45 -21.50
N LEU A 99 -2.51 11.31 -21.75
CA LEU A 99 -3.17 10.02 -21.92
C LEU A 99 -3.41 9.71 -23.41
N GLY A 100 -2.87 8.59 -23.88
CA GLY A 100 -3.08 8.04 -25.22
C GLY A 100 -3.78 6.68 -25.18
N PHE A 101 -4.55 6.38 -26.22
CA PHE A 101 -5.17 5.08 -26.42
C PHE A 101 -4.67 4.48 -27.73
N VAL A 102 -4.26 3.22 -27.69
CA VAL A 102 -3.87 2.44 -28.86
C VAL A 102 -4.81 1.25 -28.95
N ASP A 103 -5.36 1.00 -30.14
CA ASP A 103 -6.20 -0.18 -30.38
C ASP A 103 -5.30 -1.36 -30.81
N PRO A 104 -5.17 -2.42 -29.99
CA PRO A 104 -4.31 -3.56 -30.31
C PRO A 104 -4.67 -4.26 -31.63
N ALA A 105 -5.95 -4.21 -32.04
CA ALA A 105 -6.41 -4.85 -33.26
C ALA A 105 -6.05 -4.05 -34.53
N LYS A 106 -5.90 -2.72 -34.40
CA LYS A 106 -5.57 -1.83 -35.52
C LYS A 106 -4.06 -1.59 -35.65
N GLU A 107 -3.32 -1.65 -34.54
CA GLU A 107 -1.90 -1.29 -34.48
C GLU A 107 -1.02 -2.40 -33.84
N PRO A 108 -0.90 -3.58 -34.45
CA PRO A 108 -0.15 -4.71 -33.89
C PRO A 108 1.36 -4.44 -33.77
N GLU A 109 1.92 -3.57 -34.63
CA GLU A 109 3.33 -3.17 -34.55
C GLU A 109 3.65 -2.34 -33.29
N ALA A 110 2.70 -1.52 -32.83
CA ALA A 110 2.86 -0.75 -31.59
C ALA A 110 2.88 -1.69 -30.36
N MET A 111 2.06 -2.74 -30.37
CA MET A 111 2.05 -3.79 -29.34
C MET A 111 3.39 -4.53 -29.25
N ARG A 112 3.98 -4.89 -30.41
CA ARG A 112 5.27 -5.61 -30.44
C ARG A 112 6.43 -4.74 -29.96
N LYS A 113 6.45 -3.46 -30.34
CA LYS A 113 7.50 -2.52 -29.91
C LYS A 113 7.46 -2.24 -28.42
N ALA A 114 6.26 -2.22 -27.84
CA ALA A 114 6.05 -2.00 -26.42
C ALA A 114 5.94 -3.31 -25.62
N GLU A 115 6.30 -4.47 -26.18
CA GLU A 115 6.31 -5.78 -25.48
C GLU A 115 5.00 -6.14 -24.76
N ILE A 116 3.86 -5.65 -25.25
CA ILE A 116 2.55 -5.81 -24.59
C ILE A 116 2.04 -7.24 -24.75
N GLN A 117 1.64 -7.86 -23.64
CA GLN A 117 1.19 -9.25 -23.63
C GLN A 117 -0.34 -9.39 -23.50
N HIS A 118 -1.03 -8.39 -22.95
CA HIS A 118 -2.46 -8.48 -22.61
C HIS A 118 -3.27 -7.28 -23.11
N ASN A 119 -4.54 -7.52 -23.49
CA ASN A 119 -5.50 -6.44 -23.77
C ASN A 119 -5.90 -5.75 -22.46
N GLY A 120 -5.87 -4.41 -22.43
CA GLY A 120 -6.10 -3.59 -21.24
C GLY A 120 -4.83 -3.22 -20.47
N GLU A 121 -3.64 -3.57 -20.97
CA GLU A 121 -2.37 -3.18 -20.36
C GLU A 121 -2.10 -1.67 -20.57
N MET A 122 -1.52 -1.03 -19.56
CA MET A 122 -1.16 0.38 -19.55
C MET A 122 0.35 0.52 -19.40
N VAL A 123 0.96 1.34 -20.25
CA VAL A 123 2.38 1.71 -20.16
C VAL A 123 2.49 3.15 -19.70
N VAL A 124 3.24 3.35 -18.63
CA VAL A 124 3.53 4.67 -18.06
C VAL A 124 4.99 5.01 -18.35
N GLU A 125 5.23 6.08 -19.08
CA GLU A 125 6.56 6.54 -19.48
C GLU A 125 6.89 7.87 -18.77
N TYR A 126 8.08 7.96 -18.18
CA TYR A 126 8.60 9.17 -17.58
C TYR A 126 10.13 9.16 -17.60
N GLY A 127 10.76 10.27 -18.01
CA GLY A 127 12.22 10.42 -17.98
C GLY A 127 13.00 9.37 -18.79
N GLY A 128 12.41 8.83 -19.87
CA GLY A 128 13.03 7.79 -20.70
C GLY A 128 12.89 6.36 -20.15
N ARG A 129 12.19 6.18 -19.04
CA ARG A 129 11.85 4.88 -18.44
C ARG A 129 10.37 4.57 -18.65
N ALA A 130 10.02 3.29 -18.65
CA ALA A 130 8.66 2.81 -18.80
C ALA A 130 8.30 1.79 -17.72
N ALA A 131 7.06 1.81 -17.26
CA ALA A 131 6.48 0.83 -16.34
C ALA A 131 5.20 0.25 -16.93
N HIS A 132 5.02 -1.07 -16.78
CA HIS A 132 3.88 -1.82 -17.30
C HIS A 132 2.89 -2.10 -16.19
N LEU A 133 1.62 -1.76 -16.43
CA LEU A 133 0.53 -1.93 -15.47
C LEU A 133 -0.56 -2.80 -16.08
N THR A 134 -0.87 -3.90 -15.39
CA THR A 134 -1.95 -4.82 -15.76
C THR A 134 -3.24 -4.58 -14.97
N SER A 135 -3.19 -3.74 -13.93
CA SER A 135 -4.34 -3.39 -13.10
C SER A 135 -4.49 -1.87 -13.00
N LEU A 136 -5.74 -1.41 -13.06
CA LEU A 136 -6.10 0.01 -12.93
C LEU A 136 -6.58 0.29 -11.51
N ASN A 137 -5.66 0.71 -10.64
CA ASN A 137 -6.00 1.21 -9.32
C ASN A 137 -4.97 2.27 -8.86
N GLU A 138 -5.32 3.05 -7.84
CA GLU A 138 -4.49 4.18 -7.37
C GLU A 138 -3.11 3.74 -6.88
N GLN A 139 -3.07 2.63 -6.14
CA GLN A 139 -1.83 2.09 -5.59
C GLN A 139 -0.85 1.72 -6.70
N THR A 140 -1.28 0.89 -7.65
CA THR A 140 -0.46 0.42 -8.77
C THR A 140 0.10 1.59 -9.59
N LEU A 141 -0.74 2.58 -9.93
CA LEU A 141 -0.28 3.73 -10.72
C LEU A 141 0.64 4.65 -9.93
N SER A 142 0.30 4.98 -8.68
CA SER A 142 1.12 5.88 -7.85
C SER A 142 2.47 5.25 -7.50
N SER A 143 2.52 3.95 -7.21
CA SER A 143 3.79 3.22 -7.01
C SER A 143 4.64 3.20 -8.27
N ALA A 144 4.06 2.94 -9.44
CA ALA A 144 4.80 2.97 -10.70
C ALA A 144 5.35 4.37 -11.01
N LEU A 145 4.55 5.41 -10.79
CA LEU A 145 4.98 6.80 -10.95
C LEU A 145 6.12 7.17 -10.00
N LEU A 146 6.08 6.69 -8.76
CA LEU A 146 7.15 6.93 -7.79
C LEU A 146 8.44 6.20 -8.18
N GLY A 147 8.35 4.93 -8.58
CA GLY A 147 9.50 4.18 -9.09
C GLY A 147 10.13 4.81 -10.33
N LEU A 148 9.32 5.42 -11.21
CA LEU A 148 9.81 6.19 -12.35
C LEU A 148 10.41 7.55 -11.93
N ALA A 149 9.87 8.19 -10.89
CA ALA A 149 10.37 9.46 -10.34
C ALA A 149 11.74 9.30 -9.67
N HIS A 150 12.00 8.15 -9.04
CA HIS A 150 13.25 7.86 -8.35
C HIS A 150 14.32 7.37 -9.33
N SER A 151 15.42 8.12 -9.41
CA SER A 151 16.54 7.88 -10.33
C SER A 151 17.58 6.89 -9.79
N LYS A 152 17.36 6.32 -8.60
CA LYS A 152 18.28 5.36 -7.99
C LYS A 152 17.76 3.95 -8.17
N ASP A 153 18.51 3.18 -8.96
CA ASP A 153 18.49 1.72 -8.97
C ASP A 153 18.94 1.20 -7.59
N GLU A 154 18.07 1.26 -6.57
CA GLU A 154 18.42 0.73 -5.26
C GLU A 154 18.52 -0.79 -5.33
N LEU A 155 19.71 -1.28 -4.95
CA LEU A 155 20.06 -2.68 -5.02
C LEU A 155 19.81 -3.32 -3.66
N LEU A 156 18.84 -4.24 -3.62
CA LEU A 156 18.61 -5.12 -2.48
C LEU A 156 19.30 -6.46 -2.76
N MET A 157 20.29 -6.81 -1.94
CA MET A 157 20.96 -8.09 -2.02
C MET A 157 20.45 -9.03 -0.94
N TYR A 158 20.18 -10.29 -1.29
CA TYR A 158 19.83 -11.34 -0.33
C TYR A 158 20.94 -12.39 -0.23
N LEU A 159 21.20 -12.89 0.98
CA LEU A 159 22.22 -13.92 1.20
C LEU A 159 21.84 -15.23 0.49
N ASP A 160 22.81 -15.86 -0.19
CA ASP A 160 22.65 -17.19 -0.81
C ASP A 160 23.93 -18.02 -0.61
N GLY A 161 23.80 -19.34 -0.48
CA GLY A 161 24.91 -20.28 -0.37
C GLY A 161 24.74 -21.34 0.74
N HIS A 162 23.88 -21.09 1.72
CA HIS A 162 23.63 -21.96 2.87
C HIS A 162 22.17 -22.40 3.00
N GLY A 163 21.38 -22.31 1.92
CA GLY A 163 19.97 -22.76 1.87
C GLY A 163 18.96 -21.71 2.35
N GLU A 164 19.36 -20.45 2.33
CA GLU A 164 18.52 -19.29 2.63
C GLU A 164 17.30 -19.21 1.72
N ARG A 165 16.26 -18.52 2.19
CA ARG A 165 15.07 -18.24 1.38
C ARG A 165 15.42 -17.23 0.29
N LYS A 166 15.03 -17.51 -0.94
CA LYS A 166 15.40 -16.67 -2.09
C LYS A 166 14.30 -15.67 -2.46
N LEU A 167 14.68 -14.46 -2.86
CA LEU A 167 13.73 -13.45 -3.37
C LEU A 167 13.26 -13.72 -4.80
N ASP A 168 13.96 -14.57 -5.55
CA ASP A 168 13.58 -15.05 -6.88
C ASP A 168 13.09 -16.50 -6.87
N GLY A 169 13.01 -17.11 -5.68
CA GLY A 169 12.66 -18.50 -5.50
C GLY A 169 11.15 -18.76 -5.60
N MET A 170 10.80 -19.90 -6.21
CA MET A 170 9.40 -20.31 -6.40
C MET A 170 8.91 -21.29 -5.32
N ALA A 171 9.80 -21.78 -4.43
CA ALA A 171 9.37 -22.75 -3.43
C ALA A 171 8.45 -22.11 -2.38
N ASN A 172 7.62 -22.90 -1.72
CA ASN A 172 6.68 -22.41 -0.71
C ASN A 172 7.34 -21.65 0.46
N HIS A 173 8.59 -22.00 0.78
CA HIS A 173 9.35 -21.34 1.83
C HIS A 173 10.14 -20.12 1.34
N ASP A 174 10.31 -19.95 0.03
CA ASP A 174 11.00 -18.81 -0.57
C ASP A 174 10.18 -17.53 -0.49
N LEU A 175 10.78 -16.40 -0.84
CA LEU A 175 10.22 -15.05 -0.79
C LEU A 175 9.93 -14.50 -2.21
N GLY A 176 9.68 -15.37 -3.18
CA GLY A 176 9.49 -15.02 -4.59
C GLY A 176 8.43 -13.96 -4.87
N GLU A 177 7.25 -14.09 -4.26
CA GLU A 177 6.16 -13.11 -4.43
C GLU A 177 6.52 -11.75 -3.83
N PHE A 178 7.24 -11.74 -2.70
CA PHE A 178 7.78 -10.52 -2.11
C PHE A 178 8.83 -9.88 -3.01
N GLY A 179 9.75 -10.66 -3.58
CA GLY A 179 10.74 -10.18 -4.54
C GLY A 179 10.12 -9.60 -5.82
N LYS A 180 9.09 -10.24 -6.37
CA LYS A 180 8.33 -9.68 -7.51
C LYS A 180 7.70 -8.33 -7.16
N LYS A 181 7.13 -8.19 -5.97
CA LYS A 181 6.53 -6.93 -5.53
C LYS A 181 7.58 -5.83 -5.33
N LEU A 182 8.76 -6.18 -4.81
CA LEU A 182 9.90 -5.26 -4.72
C LEU A 182 10.37 -4.80 -6.11
N GLN A 183 10.48 -5.71 -7.08
CA GLN A 183 10.83 -5.35 -8.46
C GLN A 183 9.79 -4.44 -9.11
N GLN A 184 8.50 -4.70 -8.88
CA GLN A 184 7.40 -3.82 -9.31
C GLN A 184 7.49 -2.42 -8.70
N ASN A 185 8.07 -2.30 -7.49
CA ASN A 185 8.31 -1.04 -6.82
C ASN A 185 9.64 -0.37 -7.20
N GLY A 186 10.40 -0.95 -8.14
CA GLY A 186 11.62 -0.34 -8.69
C GLY A 186 12.93 -0.86 -8.10
N TYR A 187 12.91 -1.81 -7.15
CA TYR A 187 14.13 -2.39 -6.59
C TYR A 187 14.81 -3.35 -7.56
N ARG A 188 16.14 -3.27 -7.64
CA ARG A 188 16.95 -4.32 -8.26
C ARG A 188 17.29 -5.35 -7.21
N ILE A 189 17.06 -6.62 -7.51
CA ILE A 189 17.33 -7.71 -6.58
C ILE A 189 18.53 -8.50 -7.09
N GLY A 190 19.46 -8.84 -6.19
CA GLY A 190 20.61 -9.70 -6.48
C GLY A 190 20.87 -10.71 -5.37
N SER A 191 21.40 -11.87 -5.72
CA SER A 191 21.93 -12.81 -4.73
C SER A 191 23.36 -12.44 -4.34
N LEU A 192 23.70 -12.67 -3.07
CA LEU A 192 25.03 -12.44 -2.53
C LEU A 192 25.53 -13.68 -1.81
N ASN A 193 26.57 -14.31 -2.36
CA ASN A 193 27.26 -15.42 -1.72
C ASN A 193 28.55 -14.93 -1.05
N LEU A 194 28.54 -14.89 0.28
CA LEU A 194 29.66 -14.40 1.09
C LEU A 194 30.86 -15.35 1.13
N THR A 195 30.73 -16.60 0.68
CA THR A 195 31.86 -17.52 0.56
C THR A 195 32.82 -17.04 -0.53
N ILE A 196 32.28 -16.54 -1.64
CA ILE A 196 33.05 -16.10 -2.82
C ILE A 196 33.21 -14.58 -2.89
N ALA A 197 32.25 -13.80 -2.41
CA ALA A 197 32.34 -12.36 -2.43
C ALA A 197 33.37 -11.88 -1.40
N PRO A 198 34.25 -10.92 -1.72
CA PRO A 198 35.23 -10.41 -0.77
C PRO A 198 34.54 -9.71 0.42
N GLU A 199 33.48 -8.95 0.14
CA GLU A 199 32.70 -8.16 1.09
C GLU A 199 31.27 -7.93 0.59
N VAL A 200 30.41 -7.39 1.45
CA VAL A 200 29.09 -6.88 1.04
C VAL A 200 29.33 -5.57 0.27
N PRO A 201 28.82 -5.41 -0.96
CA PRO A 201 29.03 -4.17 -1.72
C PRO A 201 28.47 -2.93 -1.01
N ASP A 202 29.09 -1.78 -1.24
CA ASP A 202 28.62 -0.50 -0.68
C ASP A 202 27.26 -0.09 -1.28
N ASN A 203 26.47 0.66 -0.48
CA ASN A 203 25.17 1.22 -0.87
C ASN A 203 24.13 0.18 -1.31
N VAL A 204 24.17 -1.02 -0.73
CA VAL A 204 23.12 -2.04 -0.91
C VAL A 204 22.31 -2.20 0.38
N GLY A 205 21.00 -2.41 0.24
CA GLY A 205 20.21 -3.00 1.31
C GLY A 205 20.54 -4.49 1.39
N LEU A 206 20.87 -5.01 2.58
CA LEU A 206 21.10 -6.44 2.77
C LEU A 206 19.85 -7.10 3.37
N LEU A 207 19.36 -8.16 2.75
CA LEU A 207 18.35 -9.05 3.31
C LEU A 207 19.02 -10.33 3.81
N LEU A 208 18.94 -10.54 5.12
CA LEU A 208 19.40 -11.74 5.77
C LEU A 208 18.19 -12.61 6.15
N THR A 209 18.17 -13.85 5.67
CA THR A 209 17.21 -14.86 6.13
C THR A 209 17.95 -16.00 6.81
N GLN A 210 17.24 -16.84 7.56
CA GLN A 210 17.84 -17.96 8.27
C GLN A 210 18.57 -18.92 7.32
N PRO A 211 19.89 -19.15 7.49
CA PRO A 211 20.58 -20.18 6.73
C PRO A 211 20.26 -21.58 7.30
N GLN A 212 20.35 -22.61 6.46
CA GLN A 212 20.11 -24.01 6.86
C GLN A 212 21.36 -24.66 7.45
N THR A 213 22.55 -24.20 7.02
CA THR A 213 23.85 -24.58 7.58
C THR A 213 24.51 -23.39 8.27
N ALA A 214 25.46 -23.65 9.17
CA ALA A 214 26.15 -22.59 9.89
C ALA A 214 27.06 -21.80 8.94
N LEU A 215 26.99 -20.47 9.02
CA LEU A 215 27.92 -19.58 8.32
C LEU A 215 29.32 -19.72 8.90
N LEU A 216 30.32 -19.55 8.04
CA LEU A 216 31.72 -19.53 8.45
C LEU A 216 32.03 -18.22 9.20
N PRO A 217 32.93 -18.22 10.19
CA PRO A 217 33.29 -17.00 10.93
C PRO A 217 33.68 -15.83 10.02
N GLY A 218 34.45 -16.10 8.95
CA GLY A 218 34.84 -15.06 7.99
C GLY A 218 33.70 -14.49 7.14
N GLU A 219 32.57 -15.19 7.03
CA GLU A 219 31.35 -14.67 6.38
C GLU A 219 30.57 -13.79 7.36
N VAL A 220 30.45 -14.22 8.61
CA VAL A 220 29.84 -13.43 9.70
C VAL A 220 30.61 -12.11 9.88
N ASP A 221 31.94 -12.13 9.83
CA ASP A 221 32.78 -10.93 9.89
C ASP A 221 32.47 -9.93 8.75
N LYS A 222 32.11 -10.42 7.55
CA LYS A 222 31.70 -9.54 6.43
C LYS A 222 30.38 -8.85 6.73
N VAL A 223 29.41 -9.56 7.32
CA VAL A 223 28.13 -8.98 7.74
C VAL A 223 28.35 -7.95 8.87
N LEU A 224 29.20 -8.27 9.85
CA LEU A 224 29.53 -7.35 10.94
C LEU A 224 30.19 -6.08 10.42
N ARG A 225 31.11 -6.18 9.46
CA ARG A 225 31.72 -5.02 8.79
C ARG A 225 30.71 -4.17 8.03
N HIS A 226 29.76 -4.78 7.32
CA HIS A 226 28.67 -4.05 6.67
C HIS A 226 27.87 -3.21 7.69
N ILE A 227 27.54 -3.81 8.83
CA ILE A 227 26.84 -3.10 9.92
C ILE A 227 27.71 -1.99 10.51
N ASP A 228 29.02 -2.20 10.69
CA ASP A 228 29.92 -1.17 11.22
C ASP A 228 30.13 0.01 10.27
N ASN A 229 30.10 -0.25 8.97
CA ASN A 229 30.23 0.78 7.95
C ASN A 229 28.94 1.59 7.72
N GLY A 230 27.87 1.31 8.48
CA GLY A 230 26.59 2.01 8.37
C GLY A 230 25.63 1.41 7.34
N GLY A 231 25.87 0.17 6.90
CA GLY A 231 25.02 -0.51 5.94
C GLY A 231 23.64 -0.88 6.51
N ASN A 232 22.60 -0.79 5.66
CA ASN A 232 21.24 -1.12 6.05
C ASN A 232 20.98 -2.63 5.95
N LEU A 233 20.12 -3.14 6.84
CA LEU A 233 19.85 -4.57 7.00
C LEU A 233 18.38 -4.83 7.30
N LEU A 234 17.76 -5.73 6.53
CA LEU A 234 16.53 -6.42 6.90
C LEU A 234 16.92 -7.83 7.34
N TRP A 235 16.69 -8.17 8.61
CA TRP A 235 16.97 -9.51 9.12
C TRP A 235 15.69 -10.22 9.52
N LEU A 236 15.38 -11.31 8.81
CA LEU A 236 14.27 -12.19 9.09
C LEU A 236 14.78 -13.42 9.87
N ILE A 237 14.45 -13.47 11.17
CA ILE A 237 15.04 -14.40 12.13
C ILE A 237 14.01 -15.42 12.64
N ASP A 238 14.11 -16.67 12.19
CA ASP A 238 13.26 -17.77 12.67
C ASP A 238 13.67 -18.24 14.08
N ALA A 239 12.80 -19.00 14.76
CA ALA A 239 12.86 -19.30 16.18
C ALA A 239 14.14 -20.00 16.70
N GLU A 240 14.80 -20.88 15.94
CA GLU A 240 16.10 -21.51 16.30
C GLU A 240 16.53 -22.55 15.26
N PRO A 241 17.84 -22.88 15.15
CA PRO A 241 19.03 -22.22 15.73
C PRO A 241 19.57 -21.10 14.83
N LEU A 242 20.38 -20.16 15.34
CA LEU A 242 20.87 -18.99 14.58
C LEU A 242 22.00 -19.27 13.58
N ARG A 243 22.64 -20.44 13.66
CA ARG A 243 23.55 -20.95 12.61
C ARG A 243 24.72 -19.99 12.32
N GLY A 244 25.36 -19.47 13.36
CA GLY A 244 26.53 -18.59 13.24
C GLY A 244 26.19 -17.09 13.26
N LEU A 245 24.91 -16.73 13.27
CA LEU A 245 24.47 -15.33 13.36
C LEU A 245 24.39 -14.79 14.80
N GLU A 246 24.81 -15.57 15.81
CA GLU A 246 24.88 -15.15 17.21
C GLU A 246 25.66 -13.81 17.38
N PRO A 247 26.84 -13.60 16.74
CA PRO A 247 27.57 -12.34 16.85
C PRO A 247 26.81 -11.15 16.25
N VAL A 248 25.97 -11.37 15.24
CA VAL A 248 25.13 -10.32 14.65
C VAL A 248 24.04 -9.91 15.63
N ALA A 249 23.41 -10.86 16.32
CA ALA A 249 22.43 -10.56 17.36
C ALA A 249 23.04 -9.76 18.52
N GLU A 250 24.23 -10.15 18.98
CA GLU A 250 24.98 -9.45 20.02
C GLU A 250 25.33 -8.02 19.59
N LYS A 251 25.82 -7.82 18.35
CA LYS A 251 26.13 -6.50 17.79
C LYS A 251 24.92 -5.56 17.73
N LEU A 252 23.74 -6.10 17.51
CA LEU A 252 22.48 -5.37 17.49
C LEU A 252 21.85 -5.20 18.90
N GLY A 253 22.45 -5.83 19.93
CA GLY A 253 21.96 -5.85 21.31
C GLY A 253 20.56 -6.46 21.44
N LEU A 254 20.28 -7.49 20.63
CA LEU A 254 19.01 -8.21 20.63
C LEU A 254 19.01 -9.29 21.70
N LEU A 255 17.98 -9.29 22.53
CA LEU A 255 17.70 -10.41 23.44
C LEU A 255 16.77 -11.39 22.74
N LEU A 256 17.33 -12.49 22.25
CA LEU A 256 16.57 -13.51 21.52
C LEU A 256 16.08 -14.58 22.50
N THR A 257 14.87 -14.40 23.00
CA THR A 257 14.22 -15.37 23.88
C THR A 257 14.09 -16.72 23.17
N PRO A 258 14.61 -17.82 23.74
CA PRO A 258 14.47 -19.13 23.14
C PRO A 258 13.01 -19.58 23.04
N GLY A 259 12.67 -20.23 21.93
CA GLY A 259 11.33 -20.74 21.66
C GLY A 259 10.52 -19.91 20.66
N MET A 260 9.24 -20.24 20.55
CA MET A 260 8.30 -19.62 19.61
C MET A 260 7.10 -19.01 20.32
N VAL A 261 6.49 -18.03 19.67
CA VAL A 261 5.28 -17.39 20.16
C VAL A 261 4.07 -18.31 19.94
N ILE A 262 3.31 -18.51 21.01
CA ILE A 262 2.04 -19.22 21.03
C ILE A 262 0.93 -18.21 21.30
N ASP A 263 0.01 -18.08 20.35
CA ASP A 263 -1.15 -17.18 20.39
C ASP A 263 -2.45 -18.01 20.35
N PRO A 264 -3.11 -18.22 21.51
CA PRO A 264 -4.39 -18.93 21.55
C PRO A 264 -5.50 -18.26 20.75
N ALA A 265 -5.47 -16.93 20.58
CA ALA A 265 -6.51 -16.19 19.86
C ALA A 265 -6.57 -16.58 18.38
N ALA A 266 -5.44 -17.03 17.82
CA ALA A 266 -5.36 -17.55 16.47
C ALA A 266 -6.35 -18.73 16.22
N ARG A 267 -6.62 -19.55 17.25
CA ARG A 267 -7.58 -20.66 17.15
C ARG A 267 -9.02 -20.21 16.97
N GLU A 268 -9.38 -19.03 17.47
CA GLU A 268 -10.71 -18.45 17.28
C GLU A 268 -10.96 -18.13 15.79
N MET A 269 -9.88 -17.90 15.04
CA MET A 269 -9.88 -17.67 13.59
C MET A 269 -9.62 -18.95 12.78
N ASN A 270 -9.74 -20.13 13.39
CA ASN A 270 -9.46 -21.44 12.78
C ASN A 270 -8.02 -21.60 12.23
N VAL A 271 -7.05 -20.85 12.75
CA VAL A 271 -5.63 -21.04 12.43
C VAL A 271 -4.86 -21.65 13.61
N PRO A 272 -3.71 -22.31 13.36
CA PRO A 272 -2.90 -22.91 14.43
C PRO A 272 -2.44 -21.89 15.48
N ALA A 273 -2.34 -22.31 16.75
CA ALA A 273 -1.93 -21.42 17.85
C ALA A 273 -0.45 -21.00 17.81
N ASN A 274 0.37 -21.58 16.93
CA ASN A 274 1.74 -21.12 16.68
C ASN A 274 1.82 -20.09 15.54
N TRP A 275 0.67 -19.55 15.12
CA TRP A 275 0.59 -18.38 14.25
C TRP A 275 0.17 -17.21 15.12
N THR A 276 0.91 -16.11 15.06
CA THR A 276 0.54 -14.88 15.76
C THR A 276 -0.17 -13.95 14.80
N LEU A 277 -1.38 -13.52 15.17
CA LEU A 277 -2.13 -12.51 14.43
C LEU A 277 -1.86 -11.16 15.08
N SER A 278 -1.30 -10.21 14.32
CA SER A 278 -1.05 -8.86 14.81
C SER A 278 -1.94 -7.83 14.14
N ALA A 279 -2.48 -6.94 14.97
CA ALA A 279 -3.05 -5.65 14.60
C ALA A 279 -2.45 -4.52 15.46
N GLY A 280 -1.40 -4.84 16.23
CA GLY A 280 -0.74 -3.93 17.16
C GLY A 280 0.48 -3.32 16.51
N TYR A 281 0.32 -2.11 15.97
CA TYR A 281 1.39 -1.38 15.30
C TYR A 281 1.67 -0.07 16.05
N PRO A 282 2.70 -0.01 16.90
CA PRO A 282 3.11 1.24 17.52
C PRO A 282 3.45 2.30 16.46
N PRO A 283 3.32 3.61 16.77
CA PRO A 283 3.59 4.67 15.81
C PRO A 283 5.04 4.65 15.30
N HIS A 284 5.21 4.40 14.01
CA HIS A 284 6.48 4.44 13.30
C HIS A 284 6.24 4.73 11.81
N PRO A 285 7.16 5.36 11.06
CA PRO A 285 6.98 5.57 9.61
C PRO A 285 6.58 4.32 8.84
N VAL A 286 7.24 3.18 9.08
CA VAL A 286 6.93 1.84 8.48
C VAL A 286 5.45 1.44 8.64
N THR A 287 4.84 1.77 9.76
CA THR A 287 3.48 1.36 10.14
C THR A 287 2.48 2.51 10.11
N HIS A 288 2.87 3.67 9.60
CA HIS A 288 2.00 4.84 9.54
C HIS A 288 0.79 4.55 8.63
N ASN A 289 -0.43 4.72 9.17
CA ASN A 289 -1.70 4.35 8.50
C ASN A 289 -1.81 2.88 8.09
N PHE A 290 -0.97 1.99 8.63
CA PHE A 290 -1.07 0.56 8.37
C PHE A 290 -2.20 -0.06 9.21
N ASN A 291 -3.25 -0.53 8.53
CA ASN A 291 -4.49 -1.00 9.16
C ASN A 291 -4.86 -2.45 8.81
N LEU A 292 -3.95 -3.18 8.16
CA LEU A 292 -4.14 -4.57 7.78
C LEU A 292 -3.68 -5.49 8.91
N ILE A 293 -4.37 -6.61 9.10
CA ILE A 293 -3.89 -7.67 10.00
C ILE A 293 -2.66 -8.32 9.34
N THR A 294 -1.64 -8.62 10.14
CA THR A 294 -0.48 -9.39 9.69
C THR A 294 -0.40 -10.71 10.44
N VAL A 295 0.18 -11.71 9.81
CA VAL A 295 0.23 -13.09 10.30
C VAL A 295 1.67 -13.55 10.34
N PHE A 296 2.15 -13.94 11.51
CA PHE A 296 3.52 -14.44 11.73
C PHE A 296 3.49 -15.92 12.15
N PRO A 297 3.62 -16.86 11.20
CA PRO A 297 3.78 -18.27 11.52
C PRO A 297 5.15 -18.54 12.16
N TYR A 298 5.16 -19.33 13.24
CA TYR A 298 6.40 -19.74 13.95
C TYR A 298 7.22 -18.54 14.44
N ALA A 299 6.52 -17.48 14.85
CA ALA A 299 7.15 -16.22 15.19
C ALA A 299 8.10 -16.36 16.38
N ARG A 300 9.14 -15.54 16.35
CA ARG A 300 10.14 -15.43 17.42
C ARG A 300 9.93 -14.12 18.15
N ALA A 301 9.92 -14.15 19.48
CA ALA A 301 9.88 -12.93 20.26
C ALA A 301 11.23 -12.22 20.25
N LEU A 302 11.22 -10.91 20.04
CA LEU A 302 12.39 -10.06 20.05
C LEU A 302 12.40 -9.23 21.33
N GLY A 303 13.47 -9.35 22.11
CA GLY A 303 13.77 -8.48 23.23
C GLY A 303 14.96 -7.58 22.92
N SER A 304 15.25 -6.66 23.84
CA SER A 304 16.35 -5.72 23.70
C SER A 304 17.06 -5.48 25.02
N GLU A 305 18.37 -5.25 24.95
CA GLU A 305 19.14 -4.74 26.09
C GLU A 305 18.96 -3.23 26.27
N GLU A 306 18.84 -2.75 27.51
CA GLU A 306 18.57 -1.33 27.83
C GLU A 306 19.71 -0.38 27.41
N ASN A 307 20.96 -0.84 27.39
CA ASN A 307 22.16 0.00 27.17
C ASN A 307 22.81 -0.24 25.79
N SER A 308 22.07 -0.06 24.69
CA SER A 308 22.63 -0.21 23.35
C SER A 308 22.94 1.12 22.67
N ALA A 309 23.84 1.09 21.69
CA ALA A 309 24.12 2.23 20.81
C ALA A 309 22.98 2.55 19.80
N TRP A 310 21.89 1.78 19.81
CA TRP A 310 20.78 1.89 18.87
C TRP A 310 19.58 2.59 19.49
N GLN A 311 18.98 3.52 18.74
CA GLN A 311 17.60 3.95 18.99
C GLN A 311 16.68 2.84 18.47
N ARG A 312 15.77 2.37 19.34
CA ARG A 312 14.92 1.21 19.04
C ARG A 312 13.45 1.57 19.05
N HIS A 313 12.71 1.03 18.10
CA HIS A 313 11.27 1.18 18.00
C HIS A 313 10.62 -0.17 17.68
N THR A 314 9.63 -0.56 18.46
CA THR A 314 8.80 -1.73 18.12
C THR A 314 7.89 -1.39 16.94
N LEU A 315 7.92 -2.21 15.90
CA LEU A 315 7.07 -2.07 14.71
C LEU A 315 5.79 -2.90 14.82
N VAL A 316 5.91 -4.11 15.37
CA VAL A 316 4.82 -5.06 15.45
C VAL A 316 4.80 -5.69 16.84
N GLU A 317 3.69 -5.52 17.54
CA GLU A 317 3.38 -6.23 18.79
C GLU A 317 2.40 -7.36 18.52
N GLY A 318 2.58 -8.49 19.17
CA GLY A 318 1.73 -9.67 18.99
C GLY A 318 1.42 -10.39 20.28
N ALA A 319 0.45 -11.30 20.18
CA ALA A 319 0.09 -12.24 21.24
C ALA A 319 -0.15 -11.59 22.63
N PRO A 320 -1.08 -10.61 22.76
CA PRO A 320 -1.35 -9.94 24.04
C PRO A 320 -1.87 -10.88 25.14
N HIS A 321 -2.44 -12.03 24.75
CA HIS A 321 -2.87 -13.10 25.65
C HIS A 321 -2.14 -14.43 25.38
N GLY A 322 -1.04 -14.36 24.62
CA GLY A 322 -0.18 -15.50 24.33
C GLY A 322 1.08 -15.49 25.18
N TRP A 323 2.04 -16.33 24.78
CA TRP A 323 3.30 -16.51 25.49
C TRP A 323 4.39 -17.05 24.57
N VAL A 324 5.64 -16.93 24.98
CA VAL A 324 6.77 -17.61 24.34
C VAL A 324 6.97 -18.96 25.00
N SER A 325 7.01 -20.04 24.21
CA SER A 325 7.27 -21.39 24.69
C SER A 325 8.44 -22.05 23.97
N ARG A 326 9.30 -22.72 24.76
CA ARG A 326 10.41 -23.56 24.26
C ARG A 326 9.95 -24.95 23.85
N ASN A 327 8.76 -25.36 24.27
CA ASN A 327 8.27 -26.70 24.00
C ASN A 327 7.79 -26.79 22.54
N ALA A 328 8.14 -27.90 21.87
CA ALA A 328 7.66 -28.15 20.52
C ALA A 328 6.12 -28.17 20.51
N PHE A 329 5.52 -27.16 19.87
CA PHE A 329 4.08 -27.08 19.73
C PHE A 329 3.58 -28.19 18.81
N LYS A 330 2.66 -29.02 19.33
CA LYS A 330 1.93 -30.01 18.54
C LYS A 330 0.54 -29.47 18.24
N PRO A 331 0.13 -29.31 16.97
CA PRO A 331 -1.18 -28.75 16.59
C PRO A 331 -2.39 -29.46 17.21
N THR A 332 -2.23 -30.74 17.59
CA THR A 332 -3.28 -31.58 18.18
C THR A 332 -3.57 -31.27 19.65
N ASN A 333 -2.65 -30.62 20.36
CA ASN A 333 -2.81 -30.33 21.79
C ASN A 333 -3.43 -28.95 22.00
N LYS A 334 -4.28 -28.83 23.03
CA LYS A 334 -4.67 -27.49 23.50
C LYS A 334 -3.41 -26.79 24.04
N PRO A 335 -3.08 -25.58 23.55
CA PRO A 335 -1.95 -24.82 24.09
C PRO A 335 -2.20 -24.56 25.57
N HIS A 336 -1.19 -24.85 26.40
CA HIS A 336 -1.23 -24.66 27.84
C HIS A 336 0.00 -23.86 28.26
N PHE A 337 -0.22 -22.79 29.02
CA PHE A 337 0.85 -21.94 29.54
C PHE A 337 1.50 -22.58 30.77
N ASP A 338 2.81 -22.80 30.71
CA ASP A 338 3.61 -23.26 31.85
C ASP A 338 4.32 -22.08 32.53
N LYS A 339 3.83 -21.69 33.71
CA LYS A 339 4.38 -20.57 34.51
C LYS A 339 5.87 -20.68 34.84
N ASN A 340 6.45 -21.88 34.82
CA ASN A 340 7.85 -22.09 35.17
C ASN A 340 8.80 -21.99 33.96
N HIS A 341 8.28 -22.10 32.74
CA HIS A 341 9.09 -22.23 31.53
C HIS A 341 8.72 -21.24 30.42
N ASP A 342 7.49 -20.74 30.40
CA ASP A 342 6.96 -19.87 29.38
C ASP A 342 6.97 -18.40 29.83
N ILE A 343 7.12 -17.49 28.87
CA ILE A 343 7.16 -16.04 29.13
C ILE A 343 5.87 -15.42 28.62
N PRO A 344 5.05 -14.76 29.46
CA PRO A 344 3.78 -14.18 29.04
C PRO A 344 4.00 -13.01 28.06
N GLY A 345 3.07 -12.85 27.12
CA GLY A 345 3.02 -11.69 26.22
C GLY A 345 2.50 -10.41 26.90
N PRO A 346 2.35 -9.29 26.14
CA PRO A 346 2.62 -9.15 24.71
C PRO A 346 4.10 -9.28 24.36
N VAL A 347 4.39 -9.62 23.10
CA VAL A 347 5.76 -9.76 22.60
C VAL A 347 5.99 -8.87 21.39
N SER A 348 7.24 -8.39 21.24
CA SER A 348 7.65 -7.70 20.02
C SER A 348 7.99 -8.74 18.94
N LEU A 349 7.36 -8.61 17.78
CA LEU A 349 7.56 -9.47 16.61
C LEU A 349 8.47 -8.82 15.57
N ALA A 350 8.56 -7.48 15.55
CA ALA A 350 9.47 -6.76 14.70
C ALA A 350 9.94 -5.48 15.37
N VAL A 351 11.24 -5.17 15.22
CA VAL A 351 11.88 -3.98 15.77
C VAL A 351 12.68 -3.26 14.70
N ALA A 352 12.61 -1.93 14.71
CA ALA A 352 13.50 -1.05 13.98
C ALA A 352 14.62 -0.57 14.90
N LEU A 353 15.83 -0.51 14.35
CA LEU A 353 17.04 0.00 14.99
C LEU A 353 17.59 1.13 14.10
N GLN A 354 17.94 2.25 14.73
CA GLN A 354 18.48 3.40 14.05
C GLN A 354 19.67 3.97 14.82
N ARG A 355 20.70 4.41 14.09
CA ARG A 355 21.82 5.19 14.64
C ARG A 355 22.46 6.03 13.55
N THR A 356 23.35 6.94 13.93
CA THR A 356 24.17 7.71 12.99
C THR A 356 25.57 7.12 12.93
N VAL A 357 26.06 6.82 11.73
CA VAL A 357 27.43 6.37 11.47
C VAL A 357 27.99 7.22 10.34
N ASN A 358 29.14 7.87 10.56
CA ASN A 358 29.82 8.72 9.55
C ASN A 358 28.87 9.77 8.90
N ASP A 359 28.10 10.48 9.73
CA ASP A 359 27.10 11.48 9.31
C ASP A 359 25.97 10.94 8.41
N LYS A 360 25.84 9.62 8.30
CA LYS A 360 24.72 8.94 7.62
C LYS A 360 23.85 8.22 8.62
N GLU A 361 22.55 8.23 8.37
CA GLU A 361 21.58 7.47 9.14
C GLU A 361 21.62 6.01 8.70
N GLN A 362 21.90 5.11 9.65
CA GLN A 362 21.84 3.67 9.45
C GLN A 362 20.52 3.15 10.00
N ARG A 363 19.85 2.32 9.19
CA ARG A 363 18.55 1.72 9.51
C ARG A 363 18.62 0.20 9.41
N ILE A 364 18.15 -0.48 10.45
CA ILE A 364 18.07 -1.94 10.49
C ILE A 364 16.69 -2.34 10.98
N ILE A 365 16.08 -3.34 10.34
CA ILE A 365 14.84 -3.96 10.81
C ILE A 365 15.12 -5.42 11.09
N VAL A 366 14.63 -5.89 12.23
CA VAL A 366 14.66 -7.31 12.60
C VAL A 366 13.24 -7.78 12.81
N ALA A 367 12.85 -8.85 12.10
CA ALA A 367 11.52 -9.45 12.19
C ALA A 367 11.62 -10.91 12.61
N GLY A 368 10.91 -11.27 13.67
CA GLY A 368 10.87 -12.58 14.30
C GLY A 368 10.06 -13.59 13.50
N GLY A 369 10.71 -14.18 12.50
CA GLY A 369 10.21 -15.20 11.60
C GLY A 369 10.23 -14.69 10.17
N ALA A 370 10.83 -15.44 9.24
CA ALA A 370 10.78 -15.07 7.81
C ALA A 370 9.54 -15.64 7.10
N SER A 371 8.85 -16.58 7.74
CA SER A 371 7.67 -17.23 7.16
C SER A 371 6.55 -16.25 6.82
N PHE A 372 6.42 -15.10 7.48
CA PHE A 372 5.36 -14.13 7.15
C PHE A 372 5.46 -13.59 5.70
N LEU A 373 6.67 -13.55 5.12
CA LEU A 373 6.90 -13.13 3.73
C LEU A 373 7.04 -14.30 2.75
N ALA A 374 6.96 -15.55 3.22
CA ALA A 374 7.14 -16.70 2.36
C ALA A 374 5.96 -16.90 1.41
N ASN A 375 6.22 -17.49 0.24
CA ASN A 375 5.23 -17.75 -0.81
C ASN A 375 4.00 -18.52 -0.29
N ALA A 376 4.17 -19.42 0.68
CA ALA A 376 3.06 -20.13 1.33
C ALA A 376 2.06 -19.22 2.05
N TYR A 377 2.48 -18.01 2.41
CA TYR A 377 1.74 -17.06 3.23
C TYR A 377 1.59 -15.69 2.55
N SER A 378 2.05 -15.53 1.30
CA SER A 378 2.00 -14.27 0.56
C SER A 378 0.56 -13.79 0.27
N GLY A 379 -0.40 -14.71 0.22
CA GLY A 379 -1.83 -14.39 0.10
C GLY A 379 -2.49 -13.93 1.41
N ASN A 380 -1.75 -13.90 2.54
CA ASN A 380 -2.32 -13.50 3.82
C ASN A 380 -2.23 -11.99 4.02
N ALA A 381 -3.40 -11.35 3.98
CA ALA A 381 -3.66 -10.02 4.52
C ALA A 381 -2.58 -8.98 4.15
N GLY A 382 -2.00 -8.28 5.14
CA GLY A 382 -1.05 -7.18 4.92
C GLY A 382 0.43 -7.55 4.96
N ASN A 383 0.80 -8.83 4.94
CA ASN A 383 2.20 -9.24 5.14
C ASN A 383 3.17 -8.68 4.10
N ILE A 384 2.80 -8.79 2.82
CA ILE A 384 3.61 -8.26 1.71
C ILE A 384 3.69 -6.73 1.81
N ASP A 385 2.57 -6.04 2.06
CA ASP A 385 2.56 -4.57 2.21
C ASP A 385 3.44 -4.10 3.38
N LEU A 386 3.42 -4.80 4.52
CA LEU A 386 4.31 -4.52 5.64
C LEU A 386 5.78 -4.73 5.25
N GLY A 387 6.11 -5.86 4.60
CA GLY A 387 7.47 -6.13 4.15
C GLY A 387 7.99 -5.07 3.17
N ILE A 388 7.12 -4.58 2.28
CA ILE A 388 7.45 -3.48 1.36
C ILE A 388 7.72 -2.20 2.13
N ASN A 389 6.88 -1.83 3.11
CA ASN A 389 7.12 -0.64 3.93
C ASN A 389 8.43 -0.73 4.72
N MET A 390 8.79 -1.93 5.19
CA MET A 390 10.07 -2.16 5.87
C MET A 390 11.25 -1.85 4.93
N VAL A 391 11.23 -2.37 3.69
CA VAL A 391 12.30 -2.10 2.71
C VAL A 391 12.34 -0.63 2.32
N ASN A 392 11.19 -0.02 2.01
CA ASN A 392 11.11 1.41 1.68
C ASN A 392 11.70 2.29 2.79
N TRP A 393 11.46 1.95 4.06
CA TRP A 393 12.04 2.70 5.18
C TRP A 393 13.55 2.52 5.28
N LEU A 394 14.06 1.30 5.09
CA LEU A 394 15.50 1.01 5.04
C LEU A 394 16.20 1.79 3.91
N SER A 395 15.50 1.99 2.80
CA SER A 395 15.94 2.74 1.63
C SER A 395 15.83 4.26 1.75
N ASN A 396 15.35 4.76 2.90
CA ASN A 396 15.06 6.18 3.11
C ASN A 396 13.99 6.75 2.15
N GLU A 397 13.11 5.87 1.65
CA GLU A 397 12.02 6.16 0.72
C GLU A 397 10.68 6.22 1.48
N GLU A 398 10.62 7.00 2.56
CA GLU A 398 9.41 7.14 3.40
C GLU A 398 8.19 7.63 2.61
N ALA A 399 8.42 8.31 1.48
CA ALA A 399 7.37 8.69 0.53
C ALA A 399 6.61 7.48 -0.06
N LEU A 400 7.28 6.34 -0.30
CA LEU A 400 6.64 5.11 -0.80
C LEU A 400 5.72 4.46 0.24
N ILE A 401 6.00 4.65 1.54
CA ILE A 401 5.25 4.04 2.65
C ILE A 401 3.82 4.64 2.75
N THR A 402 3.62 5.85 2.22
CA THR A 402 2.37 6.61 2.34
C THR A 402 1.29 6.19 1.30
N ILE A 403 1.61 5.32 0.35
CA ILE A 403 0.70 4.89 -0.73
C ILE A 403 0.05 3.54 -0.38
N GLN A 404 -0.70 3.50 0.73
CA GLN A 404 -1.48 2.30 1.07
C GLN A 404 -2.86 2.33 0.38
N PRO A 405 -3.36 1.18 -0.12
CA PRO A 405 -4.68 1.11 -0.73
C PRO A 405 -5.74 1.50 0.30
N ARG A 406 -6.56 2.50 -0.03
CA ARG A 406 -7.78 2.77 0.74
C ARG A 406 -8.72 1.59 0.49
N ALA A 407 -9.07 0.86 1.55
CA ALA A 407 -10.13 -0.12 1.44
C ALA A 407 -11.39 0.60 0.94
N ASN A 408 -11.97 0.11 -0.16
CA ASN A 408 -13.33 0.46 -0.57
C ASN A 408 -14.26 -0.02 0.55
N ARG A 409 -14.51 0.83 1.55
CA ARG A 409 -15.64 0.62 2.44
C ARG A 409 -16.86 0.89 1.60
N ASP A 410 -17.60 -0.19 1.36
CA ASP A 410 -18.97 -0.28 0.83
C ASP A 410 -19.10 -0.70 -0.64
N ASP A 411 -18.80 -1.97 -0.93
CA ASP A 411 -19.38 -2.68 -2.08
C ASP A 411 -20.65 -3.49 -1.69
N THR A 412 -21.00 -3.54 -0.40
CA THR A 412 -22.16 -4.31 0.07
C THR A 412 -23.04 -3.52 1.03
N LEU A 413 -24.21 -3.10 0.54
CA LEU A 413 -25.28 -2.58 1.39
C LEU A 413 -25.96 -3.77 2.10
N THR A 414 -25.54 -4.04 3.34
CA THR A 414 -26.17 -5.06 4.18
C THR A 414 -27.34 -4.45 4.94
N PHE A 415 -28.53 -4.49 4.35
CA PHE A 415 -29.75 -4.09 5.05
C PHE A 415 -30.27 -5.24 5.93
N SER A 416 -30.67 -4.93 7.16
CA SER A 416 -31.48 -5.88 7.93
C SER A 416 -32.81 -6.14 7.20
N SER A 417 -33.36 -7.35 7.34
CA SER A 417 -34.65 -7.69 6.71
C SER A 417 -35.77 -6.72 7.10
N ARG A 418 -35.71 -6.13 8.30
CA ARG A 418 -36.66 -5.11 8.76
C ARG A 418 -36.51 -3.79 7.98
N ALA A 419 -35.29 -3.32 7.76
CA ALA A 419 -35.03 -2.10 7.01
C ALA A 419 -35.50 -2.23 5.55
N LEU A 420 -35.23 -3.37 4.92
CA LEU A 420 -35.71 -3.69 3.57
C LEU A 420 -37.25 -3.69 3.48
N THR A 421 -37.94 -4.27 4.46
CA THR A 421 -39.41 -4.26 4.51
C THR A 421 -39.97 -2.86 4.65
N VAL A 422 -39.39 -2.04 5.55
CA VAL A 422 -39.84 -0.64 5.75
C VAL A 422 -39.64 0.18 4.47
N ILE A 423 -38.47 0.09 3.83
CA ILE A 423 -38.19 0.78 2.58
C ILE A 423 -39.14 0.33 1.47
N SER A 424 -39.36 -0.98 1.33
CA SER A 424 -40.25 -1.55 0.30
C SER A 424 -41.70 -1.11 0.49
N VAL A 425 -42.24 -1.20 1.70
CA VAL A 425 -43.60 -0.74 2.00
C VAL A 425 -43.73 0.78 1.81
N GLY A 426 -42.73 1.54 2.25
CA GLY A 426 -42.70 2.99 2.07
C GLY A 426 -42.77 3.43 0.60
N LEU A 427 -41.93 2.84 -0.25
CA LEU A 427 -41.84 3.23 -1.66
C LEU A 427 -42.94 2.62 -2.53
N VAL A 428 -43.35 1.38 -2.29
CA VAL A 428 -44.31 0.67 -3.15
C VAL A 428 -45.76 0.96 -2.74
N ILE A 429 -46.04 1.21 -1.46
CA ILE A 429 -47.40 1.37 -0.96
C ILE A 429 -47.65 2.81 -0.51
N VAL A 430 -46.86 3.31 0.43
CA VAL A 430 -47.12 4.61 1.07
C VAL A 430 -46.98 5.76 0.08
N LEU A 431 -45.91 5.78 -0.72
CA LEU A 431 -45.65 6.86 -1.68
C LEU A 431 -46.74 6.95 -2.78
N PRO A 432 -47.17 5.86 -3.45
CA PRO A 432 -48.29 5.93 -4.39
C PRO A 432 -49.61 6.35 -3.75
N LEU A 433 -49.92 5.89 -2.53
CA LEU A 433 -51.12 6.31 -1.79
C LEU A 433 -51.10 7.81 -1.48
N LEU A 434 -49.95 8.35 -1.06
CA LEU A 434 -49.81 9.79 -0.83
C LEU A 434 -49.98 10.59 -2.11
N LEU A 435 -49.43 10.12 -3.24
CA LEU A 435 -49.62 10.77 -4.54
C LEU A 435 -51.08 10.72 -5.00
N LEU A 436 -51.77 9.58 -4.81
CA LEU A 436 -53.20 9.45 -5.11
C LEU A 436 -54.05 10.35 -4.21
N LEU A 437 -53.74 10.45 -2.93
CA LEU A 437 -54.43 11.36 -1.99
C LEU A 437 -54.20 12.82 -2.38
N ALA A 438 -52.96 13.21 -2.68
CA ALA A 438 -52.64 14.56 -3.13
C ALA A 438 -53.39 14.91 -4.44
N GLY A 439 -53.39 13.99 -5.41
CA GLY A 439 -54.13 14.13 -6.66
C GLY A 439 -55.64 14.21 -6.44
N GLY A 440 -56.19 13.36 -5.56
CA GLY A 440 -57.60 13.35 -5.20
C GLY A 440 -58.05 14.63 -4.48
N ILE A 441 -57.26 15.14 -3.54
CA ILE A 441 -57.49 16.41 -2.86
C ILE A 441 -57.47 17.57 -3.86
N GLN A 442 -56.51 17.57 -4.80
CA GLN A 442 -56.43 18.60 -5.82
C GLN A 442 -57.62 18.54 -6.79
N TRP A 443 -58.04 17.34 -7.19
CA TRP A 443 -59.24 17.13 -8.01
C TRP A 443 -60.52 17.61 -7.31
N TRP A 444 -60.68 17.29 -6.02
CA TRP A 444 -61.84 17.71 -5.24
C TRP A 444 -61.88 19.24 -5.05
N ARG A 445 -60.74 19.87 -4.76
CA ARG A 445 -60.64 21.34 -4.67
C ARG A 445 -61.01 22.03 -5.99
N ARG A 446 -60.59 21.48 -7.13
CA ARG A 446 -60.95 22.01 -8.45
C ARG A 446 -62.44 21.86 -8.75
N ARG A 447 -63.06 20.75 -8.32
CA ARG A 447 -64.51 20.54 -8.46
C ARG A 447 -65.36 21.42 -7.53
N SER A 448 -64.81 21.90 -6.41
CA SER A 448 -65.51 22.85 -5.53
C SER A 448 -65.40 24.31 -5.98
N GLN A 449 -64.54 24.61 -6.95
CA GLN A 449 -64.33 25.95 -7.52
C GLN A 449 -64.91 26.11 -8.93
N ALA A 450 -65.36 25.01 -9.55
CA ALA A 450 -66.14 24.97 -10.78
C ALA A 450 -67.60 24.67 -10.42
#